data_AF-A0ABC9TS57-F1
#
_entry.id   AF-A0ABC9TS57-F1
#
_cell.length_a   1.000
_cell.length_b   1.000
_cell.length_c   1.000
_cell.angle_alpha   90.00
_cell.angle_beta   90.00
_cell.angle_gamma   90.00
#
_symmetry.space_group_name_H-M   'P 1'
#
loop_
_entity.id
_entity.type
_entity.pdbx_description
1 polymer ?
#
loop_
_entity_poly.entity_id
_entity_poly.type
_entity_poly.pdbx_seq_one_letter_code
_entity_poly.pdbx_strand_id
1 'polypeptide(L)'
;MTDRREVVMRRFHFQLEKVLDYKSQILDNLVGEEAAIMAKIREKEEILAGLDKEYEDCCKILNEKQKNGMDAMSMHIYENYLDTLGFRIRNARQDLELLQRQEEIKRQQLLEVKKESTSLEKLKGRRLEEYQIGFQKQMEKEIEEYISNNRKALVRI
;
A
#
# COMPACT_ATOMS: atom_id res chain seq x y z
N MET A 1 12.60 42.86 40.94
CA MET A 1 12.00 42.76 39.60
C MET A 1 12.94 41.92 38.76
N THR A 2 12.65 40.62 38.64
CA THR A 2 13.52 39.68 37.94
C THR A 2 12.88 39.42 36.59
N ASP A 3 13.39 40.06 35.55
CA ASP A 3 13.02 39.83 34.16
C ASP A 3 13.41 38.39 33.79
N ARG A 4 12.47 37.46 34.03
CA ARG A 4 12.56 36.08 33.56
C ARG A 4 12.31 36.16 32.05
N ARG A 5 13.40 36.28 31.28
CA ARG A 5 13.34 36.07 29.83
C ARG A 5 12.98 34.60 29.60
N GLU A 6 11.69 34.32 29.46
CA GLU A 6 11.22 33.05 28.91
C GLU A 6 11.75 32.94 27.48
N VAL A 7 12.63 31.96 27.26
CA VAL A 7 13.17 31.67 25.94
C VAL A 7 12.06 31.03 25.12
N VAL A 8 11.35 31.84 24.33
CA VAL A 8 10.37 31.33 23.36
C VAL A 8 11.11 30.82 22.12
N MET A 9 11.71 29.64 22.23
CA MET A 9 12.22 28.91 21.06
C MET A 9 11.04 28.41 20.22
N ARG A 10 11.08 28.64 18.91
CA ARG A 10 10.03 28.17 18.00
C ARG A 10 10.04 26.64 17.95
N ARG A 11 8.87 26.03 18.06
CA ARG A 11 8.69 24.58 17.92
C ARG A 11 9.25 24.12 16.55
N PHE A 12 9.78 22.91 16.51
CA PHE A 12 10.21 22.30 15.26
C PHE A 12 9.08 22.34 14.22
N HIS A 13 9.40 22.81 13.01
CA HIS A 13 8.49 22.83 11.89
C HIS A 13 9.22 22.30 10.65
N PHE A 14 8.69 21.21 10.09
CA PHE A 14 9.21 20.67 8.85
C PHE A 14 8.53 21.35 7.67
N GLN A 15 9.31 22.03 6.82
CA GLN A 15 8.79 22.82 5.70
C GLN A 15 8.00 21.99 4.68
N LEU A 16 8.28 20.69 4.59
CA LEU A 16 7.63 19.78 3.65
C LEU A 16 6.57 18.89 4.32
N GLU A 17 6.06 19.27 5.50
CA GLU A 17 5.04 18.49 6.22
C GLU A 17 3.78 18.25 5.35
N LYS A 18 3.27 19.30 4.70
CA LYS A 18 2.12 19.17 3.79
C LYS A 18 2.37 18.24 2.61
N VAL A 19 3.61 18.18 2.12
CA VAL A 19 3.99 17.29 1.02
C VAL A 19 4.03 15.84 1.51
N LEU A 20 4.48 15.63 2.75
CA LEU A 20 4.48 14.32 3.39
C LEU A 20 3.03 13.83 3.60
N ASP A 21 2.16 14.67 4.15
CA ASP A 21 0.73 14.34 4.36
C ASP A 21 0.04 13.98 3.04
N TYR A 22 0.31 14.77 1.99
CA TYR A 22 -0.23 14.50 0.65
C TYR A 22 0.24 13.16 0.09
N LYS A 23 1.52 12.81 0.28
CA LYS A 23 2.06 11.50 -0.14
C LYS A 23 1.45 10.34 0.65
N SER A 24 1.23 10.51 1.96
CA SER A 24 0.52 9.51 2.78
C SER A 24 -0.90 9.30 2.27
N GLN A 25 -1.62 10.37 1.94
CA GLN A 25 -2.97 10.25 1.37
C GLN A 25 -2.97 9.52 0.02
N ILE A 26 -1.99 9.79 -0.85
CA ILE A 26 -1.83 9.04 -2.11
C ILE A 26 -1.57 7.56 -1.83
N LEU A 27 -0.70 7.23 -0.86
CA LEU A 27 -0.44 5.84 -0.50
C LEU A 27 -1.70 5.12 -0.04
N ASP A 28 -2.49 5.74 0.83
CA ASP A 28 -3.74 5.17 1.32
C ASP A 28 -4.72 4.90 0.18
N ASN A 29 -4.85 5.84 -0.75
CA ASN A 29 -5.69 5.68 -1.94
C ASN A 29 -5.19 4.53 -2.83
N LEU A 30 -3.89 4.45 -3.11
CA LEU A 30 -3.30 3.39 -3.94
C LEU A 30 -3.47 2.00 -3.30
N VAL A 31 -3.32 1.90 -1.98
CA VAL A 31 -3.57 0.64 -1.24
C VAL A 31 -5.04 0.24 -1.36
N GLY A 32 -5.97 1.19 -1.23
CA GLY A 32 -7.40 0.93 -1.43
C GLY A 32 -7.72 0.45 -2.85
N GLU A 33 -7.12 1.06 -3.87
CA GLU A 33 -7.28 0.66 -5.27
C GLU A 33 -6.69 -0.73 -5.56
N GLU A 34 -5.50 -1.03 -5.03
CA GLU A 34 -4.86 -2.36 -5.15
C GLU A 34 -5.72 -3.44 -4.47
N ALA A 35 -6.26 -3.16 -3.28
CA ALA A 35 -7.16 -4.07 -2.58
C ALA A 35 -8.44 -4.35 -3.37
N ALA A 36 -9.01 -3.34 -4.03
CA ALA A 36 -10.17 -3.50 -4.89
C ALA A 36 -9.87 -4.36 -6.13
N ILE A 37 -8.68 -4.23 -6.73
CA ILE A 37 -8.26 -5.08 -7.85
C ILE A 37 -8.05 -6.53 -7.37
N MET A 38 -7.39 -6.74 -6.23
CA MET A 38 -7.22 -8.06 -5.64
C MET A 38 -8.54 -8.76 -5.33
N ALA A 39 -9.55 -8.02 -4.85
CA ALA A 39 -10.89 -8.57 -4.63
C ALA A 39 -11.51 -9.06 -5.96
N LYS A 40 -11.38 -8.30 -7.04
CA LYS A 40 -11.86 -8.71 -8.38
C LYS A 40 -11.11 -9.91 -8.93
N ILE A 41 -9.80 -10.01 -8.69
CA ILE A 41 -8.99 -11.19 -9.06
C ILE A 41 -9.56 -12.43 -8.38
N ARG A 42 -9.76 -12.38 -7.06
CA ARG A 42 -10.32 -13.51 -6.30
C ARG A 42 -11.70 -13.93 -6.78
N GLU A 43 -12.59 -12.97 -7.02
CA GLU A 43 -13.92 -13.24 -7.58
C GLU A 43 -13.82 -13.94 -8.94
N LYS A 44 -12.91 -13.49 -9.82
CA LYS A 44 -12.70 -14.11 -11.13
C LYS A 44 -12.07 -15.51 -11.02
N GLU A 45 -11.16 -15.73 -10.07
CA GLU A 45 -10.60 -17.05 -9.78
C GLU A 45 -11.68 -18.03 -9.29
N GLU A 46 -12.59 -17.59 -8.42
CA GLU A 46 -13.73 -18.40 -7.96
C GLU A 46 -14.68 -18.75 -9.10
N ILE A 47 -15.02 -17.79 -9.96
CA ILE A 47 -15.82 -18.03 -11.17
C ILE A 47 -15.14 -19.05 -12.07
N LEU A 48 -13.83 -18.90 -12.31
CA LEU A 48 -13.08 -19.79 -13.16
C LEU A 48 -13.04 -21.22 -12.59
N ALA A 49 -12.80 -21.36 -11.29
CA ALA A 49 -12.83 -22.65 -10.62
C ALA A 49 -14.20 -23.32 -10.70
N GLY A 50 -15.29 -22.54 -10.58
CA GLY A 50 -16.65 -23.02 -10.77
C GLY A 50 -16.88 -23.54 -12.19
N LEU A 51 -16.45 -22.79 -13.21
CA LEU A 51 -16.57 -23.18 -14.62
C LEU A 51 -15.74 -24.41 -14.97
N ASP A 52 -14.50 -24.48 -14.49
CA ASP A 52 -13.61 -25.63 -14.71
C ASP A 52 -14.22 -26.89 -14.08
N LYS A 53 -14.80 -26.78 -12.88
CA LYS A 53 -15.53 -27.88 -12.23
C LYS A 53 -16.77 -28.30 -13.02
N GLU A 54 -17.58 -27.34 -13.46
CA GLU A 54 -18.78 -27.59 -14.28
C GLU A 54 -18.42 -28.31 -15.59
N TYR A 55 -17.31 -27.91 -16.22
CA TYR A 55 -16.77 -28.57 -17.41
C TYR A 55 -16.34 -30.01 -17.14
N GLU A 56 -15.56 -30.25 -16.08
CA GLU A 56 -15.13 -31.59 -15.69
C GLU A 56 -16.32 -32.52 -15.38
N ASP A 57 -17.30 -32.03 -14.63
CA ASP A 57 -18.49 -32.80 -14.27
C ASP A 57 -19.34 -33.12 -15.51
N CYS A 58 -19.48 -32.17 -16.43
CA CYS A 58 -20.12 -32.39 -17.72
C CYS A 58 -19.41 -33.47 -18.56
N CYS A 59 -18.07 -33.42 -18.62
CA CYS A 59 -17.25 -34.43 -19.28
C CYS A 59 -17.44 -35.83 -18.69
N LYS A 60 -17.51 -35.96 -17.35
CA LYS A 60 -17.78 -37.23 -16.67
C LYS A 60 -19.14 -37.79 -17.06
N ILE A 61 -20.19 -36.96 -17.00
CA ILE A 61 -21.56 -37.35 -17.36
C ILE A 61 -21.63 -37.79 -18.82
N LEU A 62 -21.00 -37.04 -19.73
CA LEU A 62 -20.95 -37.37 -21.17
C LEU A 62 -20.30 -38.74 -21.38
N ASN A 63 -19.15 -38.99 -20.76
CA ASN A 63 -18.41 -40.25 -20.89
C ASN A 63 -19.22 -41.44 -20.33
N GLU A 64 -19.87 -41.29 -19.18
CA GLU A 64 -20.75 -42.32 -18.61
C GLU A 64 -21.93 -42.64 -19.52
N LYS A 65 -22.60 -41.61 -20.04
CA LYS A 65 -23.74 -41.80 -20.94
C LYS A 65 -23.32 -42.41 -22.29
N GLN A 66 -22.16 -42.02 -22.83
CA GLN A 66 -21.60 -42.63 -24.04
C GLN A 66 -21.37 -44.14 -23.87
N LYS A 67 -20.83 -44.57 -22.72
CA LYS A 67 -20.65 -45.99 -22.40
C LYS A 67 -21.96 -46.76 -22.31
N ASN A 68 -23.06 -46.09 -21.96
CA ASN A 68 -24.38 -46.69 -21.78
C ASN A 68 -25.27 -46.62 -23.05
N GLY A 69 -24.72 -46.18 -24.20
CA GLY A 69 -25.47 -46.10 -25.46
C GLY A 69 -26.30 -44.82 -25.61
N MET A 70 -25.63 -43.67 -25.56
CA MET A 70 -26.23 -42.34 -25.80
C MET A 70 -26.68 -42.16 -27.26
N ASP A 71 -27.82 -41.50 -27.47
CA ASP A 71 -28.28 -41.10 -28.80
C ASP A 71 -27.52 -39.86 -29.35
N ALA A 72 -27.53 -39.70 -30.67
CA ALA A 72 -26.79 -38.63 -31.35
C ALA A 72 -27.25 -37.20 -30.98
N MET A 73 -28.55 -37.00 -30.69
CA MET A 73 -29.06 -35.68 -30.32
C MET A 73 -28.56 -35.29 -28.94
N SER A 74 -28.63 -36.21 -27.97
CA SER A 74 -28.04 -36.00 -26.64
C SER A 74 -26.55 -35.68 -26.72
N MET A 75 -25.80 -36.41 -27.55
CA MET A 75 -24.36 -36.16 -27.74
C MET A 75 -24.10 -34.73 -28.21
N HIS A 76 -24.83 -34.27 -29.22
CA HIS A 76 -24.69 -32.93 -29.75
C HIS A 76 -25.02 -31.83 -28.72
N ILE A 77 -26.01 -32.06 -27.86
CA ILE A 77 -26.36 -31.12 -26.77
C ILE A 77 -25.19 -30.98 -25.79
N TYR A 78 -24.59 -32.09 -25.36
CA TYR A 78 -23.46 -32.07 -24.43
C TYR A 78 -22.22 -31.41 -25.06
N GLU A 79 -21.90 -31.71 -26.32
CA GLU A 79 -20.79 -31.08 -27.04
C GLU A 79 -20.95 -29.57 -27.13
N ASN A 80 -22.12 -29.08 -27.57
CA ASN A 80 -22.39 -27.64 -27.65
C ASN A 80 -22.27 -26.94 -26.29
N TYR A 81 -22.70 -27.62 -25.22
CA TYR A 81 -22.60 -27.08 -23.87
C TYR A 81 -21.14 -27.04 -23.38
N LEU A 82 -20.34 -28.08 -23.65
CA LEU A 82 -18.90 -28.10 -23.37
C LEU A 82 -18.16 -27.01 -24.15
N ASP A 83 -18.52 -26.76 -25.41
CA ASP A 83 -17.97 -25.67 -26.20
C ASP A 83 -18.30 -24.30 -25.59
N THR A 84 -19.54 -24.13 -25.13
CA THR A 84 -19.99 -22.92 -24.44
C THR A 84 -19.22 -22.70 -23.13
N LEU A 85 -19.04 -23.74 -22.32
CA LEU A 85 -18.24 -23.69 -21.11
C LEU A 85 -16.78 -23.38 -21.42
N GLY A 86 -16.19 -24.03 -22.43
CA GLY A 86 -14.83 -23.77 -22.87
C GLY A 86 -14.63 -22.32 -23.33
N PHE A 87 -15.59 -21.72 -24.03
CA PHE A 87 -15.56 -20.31 -24.38
C PHE A 87 -15.61 -19.41 -23.15
N ARG A 88 -16.51 -19.68 -22.20
CA ARG A 88 -16.62 -18.93 -20.93
C ARG A 88 -15.33 -19.00 -20.12
N ILE A 89 -14.71 -20.18 -20.01
CA ILE A 89 -13.43 -20.41 -19.34
C ILE A 89 -12.32 -19.58 -19.98
N ARG A 90 -12.20 -19.62 -21.32
CA ARG A 90 -11.18 -18.83 -22.04
C ARG A 90 -11.34 -17.33 -21.80
N ASN A 91 -12.56 -16.82 -21.87
CA ASN A 91 -12.81 -15.39 -21.62
C ASN A 91 -12.53 -15.01 -20.17
N ALA A 92 -12.94 -15.84 -19.20
CA ALA A 92 -12.66 -15.60 -17.79
C ALA A 92 -11.15 -15.59 -17.50
N ARG A 93 -10.36 -16.46 -18.15
CA ARG A 93 -8.89 -16.44 -18.06
C ARG A 93 -8.29 -15.17 -18.64
N GLN A 94 -8.78 -14.70 -19.79
CA GLN A 94 -8.33 -13.43 -20.37
C GLN A 94 -8.63 -12.25 -19.45
N ASP A 95 -9.83 -12.19 -18.88
CA ASP A 95 -10.20 -11.16 -17.90
C ASP A 95 -9.28 -11.19 -16.67
N LEU A 96 -8.99 -12.40 -16.16
CA LEU A 96 -8.10 -12.60 -15.02
C LEU A 96 -6.68 -12.11 -15.32
N GLU A 97 -6.13 -12.43 -16.48
CA GLU A 97 -4.81 -11.93 -16.91
C GLU A 97 -4.78 -10.40 -16.99
N LEU A 98 -5.84 -9.77 -17.49
CA LEU A 98 -5.93 -8.31 -17.54
C LEU A 98 -5.95 -7.70 -16.14
N LEU A 99 -6.70 -8.29 -15.21
CA LEU A 99 -6.73 -7.86 -13.81
C LEU A 99 -5.37 -8.04 -13.13
N GLN A 100 -4.69 -9.16 -13.35
CA GLN A 100 -3.36 -9.41 -12.81
C GLN A 100 -2.33 -8.40 -13.34
N ARG A 101 -2.40 -8.01 -14.62
CA ARG A 101 -1.55 -6.93 -15.16
C ARG A 101 -1.86 -5.59 -14.51
N GLN A 102 -3.14 -5.28 -14.29
CA GLN A 102 -3.55 -4.05 -13.59
C GLN A 102 -3.03 -4.02 -12.15
N GLU A 103 -3.12 -5.16 -11.44
CA GLU A 103 -2.59 -5.32 -10.09
C GLU A 103 -1.08 -5.09 -10.04
N GLU A 104 -0.32 -5.69 -10.96
CA GLU A 104 1.12 -5.50 -11.00
C GLU A 104 1.50 -4.05 -11.30
N ILE A 105 0.82 -3.37 -12.23
CA ILE A 105 1.01 -1.93 -12.47
C ILE A 105 0.75 -1.13 -11.18
N LYS A 106 -0.31 -1.47 -10.44
CA LYS A 106 -0.66 -0.80 -9.20
C LYS A 106 0.38 -1.01 -8.10
N ARG A 107 0.86 -2.24 -7.97
CA ARG A 107 1.94 -2.60 -7.05
C ARG A 107 3.22 -1.84 -7.33
N GLN A 108 3.61 -1.70 -8.60
CA GLN A 108 4.77 -0.90 -8.99
C GLN A 108 4.59 0.59 -8.65
N GLN A 109 3.40 1.16 -8.90
CA GLN A 109 3.09 2.53 -8.47
C GLN A 109 3.22 2.70 -6.95
N LEU A 110 2.70 1.75 -6.17
CA LEU A 110 2.79 1.78 -4.71
C LEU A 110 4.25 1.73 -4.24
N LEU A 111 5.08 0.89 -4.86
CA LEU A 111 6.50 0.81 -4.52
C LEU A 111 7.23 2.13 -4.77
N GLU A 112 6.98 2.80 -5.89
CA GLU A 112 7.59 4.10 -6.20
C GLU A 112 7.17 5.18 -5.20
N VAL A 113 5.87 5.29 -4.89
CA VAL A 113 5.40 6.27 -3.90
C VAL A 113 5.95 5.96 -2.51
N LYS A 114 6.06 4.68 -2.12
CA LYS A 114 6.68 4.28 -0.85
C LYS A 114 8.16 4.67 -0.78
N LYS A 115 8.92 4.49 -1.85
CA LYS A 115 10.33 4.92 -1.92
C LYS A 115 10.46 6.43 -1.68
N GLU A 116 9.62 7.22 -2.36
CA GLU A 116 9.61 8.68 -2.20
C GLU A 116 9.19 9.11 -0.79
N SER A 117 8.13 8.50 -0.23
CA SER A 117 7.68 8.81 1.14
C SER A 117 8.75 8.49 2.18
N THR A 118 9.39 7.33 2.06
CA THR A 118 10.48 6.91 2.96
C THR A 118 11.67 7.88 2.90
N SER A 119 12.01 8.37 1.71
CA SER A 119 13.07 9.38 1.53
C SER A 119 12.72 10.69 2.24
N LEU A 120 11.47 11.13 2.14
CA LEU A 120 10.98 12.36 2.77
C LEU A 120 10.91 12.24 4.30
N GLU A 121 10.48 11.09 4.83
CA GLU A 121 10.49 10.79 6.26
C GLU A 121 11.91 10.80 6.84
N LYS A 122 12.87 10.18 6.13
CA LYS A 122 14.30 10.23 6.52
C LYS A 122 14.84 11.66 6.52
N LEU A 123 14.40 12.50 5.57
CA LEU A 123 14.77 13.91 5.58
C LEU A 123 14.18 14.64 6.80
N LYS A 124 12.91 14.41 7.12
CA LYS A 124 12.26 14.97 8.32
C LYS A 124 13.00 14.55 9.60
N GLY A 125 13.36 13.27 9.73
CA GLY A 125 14.13 12.74 10.85
C GLY A 125 15.46 13.45 11.04
N ARG A 126 16.27 13.58 9.97
CA ARG A 126 17.55 14.32 10.03
C ARG A 126 17.37 15.78 10.43
N ARG A 127 16.35 16.46 9.90
CA ARG A 127 16.05 17.86 10.28
C ARG A 127 15.63 17.99 11.75
N LEU A 128 14.91 17.00 12.27
CA LEU A 128 14.52 16.96 13.68
C LEU A 128 15.75 16.75 14.57
N GLU A 129 16.65 15.85 14.20
CA GLU A 129 17.92 15.63 14.91
C GLU A 129 18.78 16.91 14.92
N GLU A 130 18.93 17.57 13.76
CA GLU A 130 19.66 18.86 13.66
C GLU A 130 19.06 19.92 14.61
N TYR A 131 17.73 20.02 14.65
CA TYR A 131 17.02 20.93 15.56
C TYR A 131 17.30 20.59 17.03
N GLN A 132 17.23 19.31 17.42
CA GLN A 132 17.48 18.85 18.78
C GLN A 132 18.92 19.10 19.22
N ILE A 133 19.91 18.84 18.35
CA ILE A 133 21.32 19.13 18.61
C ILE A 133 21.55 20.63 18.78
N GLY A 134 20.96 21.46 17.92
CA GLY A 134 21.03 22.91 18.03
C GLY A 134 20.40 23.43 19.32
N PHE A 135 19.25 22.87 19.71
CA PHE A 135 18.57 23.18 20.96
C PHE A 135 19.43 22.84 22.18
N GLN A 136 20.00 21.64 22.21
CA GLN A 136 20.89 21.20 23.30
C GLN A 136 22.11 22.12 23.45
N LYS A 137 22.77 22.49 22.34
CA LYS A 137 23.91 23.42 22.36
C LYS A 137 23.54 24.81 22.86
N GLN A 138 22.34 25.30 22.51
CA GLN A 138 21.87 26.60 23.00
C GLN A 138 21.60 26.56 24.50
N MET A 139 20.96 25.49 25.00
CA MET A 139 20.75 25.28 26.43
C MET A 139 22.08 25.22 27.21
N GLU A 140 23.08 24.50 26.70
CA GLU A 140 24.40 24.41 27.32
C GLU A 140 25.05 25.79 27.47
N LYS A 141 25.04 26.61 26.40
CA LYS A 141 25.56 27.99 26.44
C LYS A 141 24.86 28.87 27.46
N GLU A 142 23.54 28.75 27.58
CA GLU A 142 22.76 29.51 28.56
C GLU A 142 23.07 29.09 30.00
N ILE A 143 23.26 27.79 30.25
CA ILE A 143 23.69 27.28 31.55
C ILE A 143 25.09 27.81 31.88
N GLU A 144 26.04 27.77 30.93
CA GLU A 144 27.38 28.32 31.10
C GLU A 144 27.37 29.81 31.40
N GLU A 145 26.56 30.59 30.67
CA GLU A 145 26.40 32.02 30.88
C GLU A 145 25.80 32.32 32.26
N TYR A 146 24.78 31.57 32.67
CA TYR A 146 24.19 31.68 34.00
C TYR A 146 25.20 31.40 35.11
N ILE A 147 25.98 30.32 35.00
CA ILE A 147 27.03 29.96 35.97
C ILE A 147 28.13 31.04 36.02
N SER A 148 28.56 31.54 34.87
CA SER A 148 29.59 32.59 34.75
C SER A 148 29.12 33.90 35.40
N ASN A 149 27.87 34.31 35.14
CA ASN A 149 27.28 35.50 35.74
C ASN A 149 27.13 35.37 37.25
N ASN A 150 26.73 34.19 37.76
CA ASN A 150 26.65 33.93 39.20
C ASN A 150 28.04 33.95 39.87
N ARG A 151 29.07 33.36 39.25
CA ARG A 151 30.45 33.45 39.75
C ARG A 151 30.96 34.89 39.80
N LYS A 152 30.71 35.69 38.76
CA LYS A 152 31.09 37.11 38.74
C LYS A 152 30.36 37.92 39.81
N ALA A 153 29.12 37.59 40.13
CA ALA A 153 28.37 38.23 41.21
C ALA A 153 28.95 37.89 42.60
N LEU A 154 29.39 36.65 42.82
CA LEU A 154 29.98 36.20 44.08
C LEU A 154 31.39 36.75 44.35
N VAL A 155 32.17 37.04 43.30
CA VAL A 155 33.54 37.60 43.41
C VAL A 155 33.55 39.13 43.58
N ARG A 156 32.41 39.80 43.42
CA ARG A 156 32.26 41.27 43.62
C ARG A 156 31.81 41.66 45.03
N ILE A 157 31.73 40.70 45.96
CA ILE A 157 31.47 40.89 47.40
C ILE A 157 32.79 40.70 48.13
#